data_AF-A0A1Q7RAH7-F1
#
_entry.id   AF-A0A1Q7RAH7-F1
#
_cell.length_a   1.000
_cell.length_b   1.000
_cell.length_c   1.000
_cell.angle_alpha   90.00
_cell.angle_beta   90.00
_cell.angle_gamma   90.00
#
_symmetry.space_group_name_H-M   'P 1'
#
loop_
_entity.id
_entity.type
_entity.pdbx_description
1 polymer ?
#
loop_
_entity_poly.entity_id
_entity_poly.type
_entity_poly.pdbx_seq_one_letter_code
_entity_poly.pdbx_strand_id
1 'polypeptide(L)' 'MNEGDGEFQGRERACQGISRNDEPCDFPATVHCSKCGQWFCDAHAEDNEWHPCSLEPGEEGGEA' A
#
# COMPACT_ATOMS: atom_id res chain seq x y z
N MET A 1 -33.58 3.15 12.68
CA MET A 1 -32.41 2.31 12.94
C MET A 1 -31.35 2.80 11.98
N ASN A 2 -30.25 3.25 12.57
CA ASN A 2 -29.11 3.87 11.92
C ASN A 2 -28.31 2.84 11.11
N GLU A 3 -27.33 3.35 10.36
CA GLU A 3 -26.11 2.66 9.91
C GLU A 3 -26.21 1.74 8.68
N GLY A 4 -25.74 2.25 7.55
CA GLY A 4 -25.29 1.46 6.39
C GLY A 4 -24.12 2.09 5.63
N ASP A 5 -23.57 3.21 6.12
CA ASP A 5 -22.35 3.84 5.61
C ASP A 5 -21.16 3.38 6.48
N GLY A 6 -20.93 2.08 6.52
CA GLY A 6 -19.82 1.45 7.25
C GLY A 6 -18.87 0.68 6.35
N GLU A 7 -19.30 0.33 5.14
CA GLU A 7 -18.61 -0.62 4.26
C GLU A 7 -17.77 0.09 3.17
N PHE A 8 -17.46 1.36 3.33
CA PHE A 8 -16.56 2.09 2.42
C PHE A 8 -15.17 2.31 2.99
N GLN A 9 -15.01 2.27 4.32
CA GLN A 9 -13.75 2.60 4.99
C GLN A 9 -12.68 1.50 4.87
N GLY A 10 -13.06 0.28 4.47
CA GLY A 10 -12.13 -0.84 4.25
C GLY A 10 -11.52 -0.90 2.85
N ARG A 11 -12.21 -0.36 1.83
CA ARG A 11 -11.73 -0.41 0.43
C ARG A 11 -10.69 0.65 0.12
N GLU A 12 -10.76 1.79 0.81
CA GLU A 12 -9.84 2.93 0.62
C GLU A 12 -8.42 2.64 1.13
N ARG A 13 -8.26 1.60 1.94
CA ARG A 13 -6.98 1.18 2.53
C ARG A 13 -6.67 -0.29 2.24
N ALA A 14 -7.20 -0.86 1.17
CA ALA A 14 -6.77 -2.18 0.74
C ALA A 14 -5.36 -2.10 0.14
N CYS A 15 -4.55 -3.13 0.34
CA CYS A 15 -3.21 -3.18 -0.25
C CYS A 15 -3.30 -3.19 -1.78
N GLN A 16 -2.70 -2.16 -2.39
CA GLN A 16 -2.60 -1.98 -3.84
C GLN A 16 -1.33 -2.60 -4.44
N GLY A 17 -0.76 -3.58 -3.75
CA GLY A 17 0.30 -4.45 -4.23
C GLY A 17 -0.06 -5.04 -5.59
N ILE A 18 0.82 -4.90 -6.58
CA ILE A 18 0.64 -5.43 -7.92
C ILE A 18 1.34 -6.78 -7.98
N SER A 19 0.61 -7.86 -7.77
CA SER A 19 1.15 -9.21 -8.01
C SER A 19 1.32 -9.47 -9.50
N ARG A 20 2.29 -10.30 -9.90
CA ARG A 20 2.37 -10.82 -11.28
C ARG A 20 1.12 -11.56 -11.75
N ASN A 21 0.34 -12.10 -10.80
CA ASN A 21 -0.92 -12.81 -11.07
C ASN A 21 -2.17 -11.93 -10.87
N ASP A 22 -2.02 -10.63 -10.61
CA ASP A 22 -3.14 -9.73 -10.24
C ASP A 22 -3.93 -10.25 -9.02
N GLU A 23 -3.28 -11.00 -8.13
CA GLU A 23 -3.94 -11.47 -6.92
C GLU A 23 -4.18 -10.30 -5.96
N PRO A 24 -5.44 -10.01 -5.60
CA PRO A 24 -5.73 -8.93 -4.67
C PRO A 24 -5.23 -9.30 -3.28
N CYS A 25 -4.56 -8.37 -2.63
CA CYS A 25 -4.18 -8.50 -1.24
C CYS A 25 -5.33 -8.00 -0.35
N ASP A 26 -5.98 -8.89 0.39
CA ASP A 26 -7.07 -8.54 1.32
C ASP A 26 -6.55 -7.92 2.63
N PHE A 27 -5.23 -7.82 2.79
CA PHE A 27 -4.65 -7.19 3.98
C PHE A 27 -4.84 -5.67 3.96
N PRO A 28 -5.10 -5.07 5.14
CA PRO A 28 -5.16 -3.63 5.27
C PRO A 28 -3.79 -3.03 5.01
N ALA A 29 -3.75 -2.03 4.14
CA ALA A 29 -2.59 -1.23 3.88
C ALA A 29 -2.31 -0.30 5.07
N THR A 30 -1.08 -0.36 5.56
CA THR A 30 -0.56 0.43 6.68
C THR A 30 0.54 1.38 6.22
N VAL A 31 1.12 1.14 5.04
CA VAL A 31 2.26 1.87 4.50
C VAL A 31 1.82 2.62 3.24
N HIS A 32 2.10 3.91 3.18
CA HIS A 32 1.90 4.72 1.97
C HIS A 32 3.24 4.95 1.30
N CYS A 33 3.34 4.61 0.02
CA CYS A 33 4.52 4.91 -0.77
C CYS A 33 4.39 6.32 -1.37
N SER A 34 5.26 7.25 -0.97
CA SER A 34 5.30 8.60 -1.54
C SER A 34 5.80 8.65 -2.98
N LYS A 35 6.47 7.59 -3.48
CA LYS A 35 7.00 7.53 -4.86
C LYS A 35 5.90 7.26 -5.89
N CYS A 36 5.09 6.22 -5.66
CA CYS A 36 3.99 5.86 -6.55
C CYS A 36 2.61 6.34 -6.05
N GLY A 37 2.53 6.85 -4.82
CA GLY A 37 1.28 7.30 -4.20
C GLY A 37 0.34 6.18 -3.77
N GLN A 38 0.76 4.91 -3.86
CA GLN A 38 -0.05 3.74 -3.57
C GLN A 38 0.10 3.29 -2.11
N TRP A 39 -0.93 2.59 -1.62
CA TRP A 39 -0.97 2.03 -0.27
C TRP A 39 -0.66 0.54 -0.30
N PHE A 40 0.21 0.08 0.59
CA PHE A 40 0.65 -1.31 0.71
C PHE A 40 0.55 -1.79 2.16
N CYS A 41 0.40 -3.10 2.35
CA CYS A 41 0.61 -3.72 3.66
C CYS A 41 2.11 -3.78 3.97
N ASP A 42 2.48 -3.94 5.25
CA ASP A 42 3.87 -4.03 5.71
C ASP A 42 4.71 -5.03 4.88
N ALA A 43 4.14 -6.21 4.59
CA ALA A 43 4.79 -7.22 3.77
C ALA A 43 5.00 -6.79 2.31
N HIS A 44 4.02 -6.14 1.68
CA HIS A 44 4.11 -5.73 0.27
C HIS A 44 4.81 -4.39 0.08
N ALA A 45 4.94 -3.57 1.11
CA ALA A 45 5.67 -2.31 1.02
C ALA A 45 7.18 -2.53 0.82
N GLU A 46 7.71 -3.61 1.39
CA GLU A 46 9.12 -4.01 1.30
C GLU A 46 9.38 -5.03 0.18
N ASP A 47 8.33 -5.60 -0.41
CA ASP A 47 8.47 -6.62 -1.45
C ASP A 47 8.56 -6.00 -2.85
N ASN A 48 9.65 -6.27 -3.58
CA ASN A 48 9.82 -5.75 -4.94
C ASN A 48 8.86 -6.36 -5.97
N GLU A 49 8.46 -7.61 -5.78
CA GLU A 49 7.58 -8.30 -6.71
C GLU A 49 6.15 -7.73 -6.65
N TRP A 50 5.76 -7.15 -5.51
CA TRP A 50 4.46 -6.51 -5.29
C TRP A 50 4.50 -4.98 -5.33
N HIS A 51 5.64 -4.40 -4.96
CA HIS A 51 5.91 -2.98 -4.92
C HIS A 51 7.25 -2.70 -5.59
N PRO A 52 7.28 -2.46 -6.92
CA PRO A 52 8.52 -2.25 -7.66
C PRO A 52 9.30 -0.99 -7.22
N CYS A 53 8.67 -0.09 -6.45
CA CYS A 53 9.34 1.05 -5.82
C CYS A 53 9.99 0.71 -4.46
N SER A 54 9.87 -0.53 -3.96
CA SER A 54 10.55 -1.00 -2.75
C SER A 54 12.08 -1.03 -2.89
N LEU A 55 12.59 -1.29 -4.11
CA LEU A 55 14.02 -1.48 -4.35
C LEU A 55 14.88 -0.22 -4.38
N GLU A 56 14.34 0.99 -4.21
CA GLU A 56 15.20 2.17 -4.13
C GLU A 56 15.76 2.32 -2.70
N PRO A 57 17.06 2.03 -2.49
CA PRO A 57 17.66 2.09 -1.18
C PRO A 57 18.09 3.53 -0.90
N GLY A 58 17.42 4.18 0.05
CA GLY A 58 18.00 5.28 0.82
C GLY A 58 18.03 6.68 0.17
N GLU A 59 17.54 7.63 0.97
CA GLU A 59 18.09 8.99 1.14
C GLU A 59 17.90 10.03 0.03
N GLU A 60 16.88 10.90 0.11
CA GLU A 60 16.94 12.32 -0.30
C GLU A 60 15.84 13.11 0.43
N GLY A 61 16.07 14.02 1.39
CA GLY A 61 17.30 14.49 1.97
C GLY A 61 17.03 15.04 3.37
N GLY A 62 18.00 14.84 4.25
CA GLY A 62 18.06 15.54 5.52
C GLY A 62 18.07 17.04 5.26
N GLU A 63 17.13 17.72 5.88
CA GLU A 63 17.15 19.15 6.10
C GLU A 63 18.45 19.66 6.78
N ALA A 64 18.84 20.87 6.37
CA ALA A 64 19.65 21.91 7.04
C ALA A 64 21.06 22.17 6.47
#